data_AF-A0A846TQW2-F1
#
_entry.id   AF-A0A846TQW2-F1
#
_cell.length_a   1.000
_cell.length_b   1.000
_cell.length_c   1.000
_cell.angle_alpha   90.00
_cell.angle_beta   90.00
_cell.angle_gamma   90.00
#
_symmetry.space_group_name_H-M   'P 1'
#
loop_
_entity.id
_entity.type
_entity.pdbx_description
1 polymer ?
#
loop_
_entity_poly.entity_id
_entity_poly.type
_entity_poly.pdbx_seq_one_letter_code
_entity_poly.pdbx_strand_id
1 'polypeptide(L)'
;MEKFKISFFIVVGSYALLVLASYLFNGEFDTSIIGMWGLILGLLMLIAALPLHKIVFFGGRGIMGVQSPEIPGDEHLHNKIHKSYEKEHKEEISINRPLQDVLSLAGIIIILISLFMV
;
A
#
# COMPACT_ATOMS: atom_id res chain seq x y z
N MET A 1 2.36 -12.74 -12.01
CA MET A 1 3.82 -12.99 -12.10
C MET A 1 4.62 -11.71 -11.90
N GLU A 2 4.42 -10.66 -12.69
CA GLU A 2 5.20 -9.42 -12.60
C GLU A 2 5.11 -8.72 -11.23
N LYS A 3 3.90 -8.57 -10.68
CA LYS A 3 3.67 -8.04 -9.33
C LYS A 3 4.49 -8.76 -8.24
N PHE A 4 4.55 -10.09 -8.30
CA PHE A 4 5.34 -10.90 -7.34
C PHE A 4 6.83 -10.66 -7.50
N LYS A 5 7.33 -10.53 -8.73
CA LYS A 5 8.74 -10.21 -8.99
C LYS A 5 9.10 -8.84 -8.40
N ILE A 6 8.29 -7.82 -8.65
CA ILE A 6 8.52 -6.47 -8.13
C ILE A 6 8.48 -6.47 -6.60
N SER A 7 7.47 -7.13 -6.01
CA SER A 7 7.35 -7.28 -4.56
C SER A 7 8.58 -7.97 -3.96
N PHE A 8 9.06 -9.04 -4.58
CA PHE A 8 10.28 -9.73 -4.17
C PHE A 8 11.52 -8.82 -4.22
N PHE A 9 11.69 -8.03 -5.29
CA PHE A 9 12.78 -7.07 -5.37
C PHE A 9 12.71 -6.00 -4.27
N ILE A 10 11.51 -5.53 -3.92
CA ILE A 10 11.32 -4.58 -2.82
C ILE A 10 11.73 -5.23 -1.50
N VAL A 11 11.32 -6.46 -1.21
CA VAL A 11 11.68 -7.19 0.02
C VAL A 11 13.19 -7.34 0.13
N VAL A 12 13.83 -7.87 -0.92
CA VAL A 12 15.30 -8.10 -0.94
C VAL A 12 16.06 -6.78 -0.82
N GLY A 13 15.66 -5.75 -1.57
CA GLY A 13 16.28 -4.43 -1.52
C GLY A 13 16.15 -3.77 -0.15
N SER A 14 14.99 -3.92 0.51
CA SER A 14 14.74 -3.38 1.84
C SER A 14 15.66 -4.00 2.88
N TYR A 15 15.81 -5.33 2.88
CA TYR A 15 16.72 -6.00 3.81
C TYR A 15 18.18 -5.71 3.50
N ALA A 16 18.59 -5.63 2.23
CA ALA A 16 19.95 -5.23 1.87
C ALA A 16 20.29 -3.83 2.42
N LEU A 17 19.35 -2.87 2.32
CA LEU A 17 19.50 -1.54 2.88
C LEU A 17 19.54 -1.55 4.42
N LEU A 18 18.68 -2.33 5.07
CA LEU A 18 18.67 -2.44 6.54
C LEU A 18 19.97 -3.06 7.07
N VAL A 19 20.48 -4.09 6.42
CA VAL A 19 21.76 -4.73 6.76
C VAL A 19 22.91 -3.73 6.59
N LEU A 20 22.95 -3.01 5.47
CA LEU A 20 23.96 -2.00 5.21
C LEU A 20 23.88 -0.86 6.23
N ALA A 21 22.67 -0.38 6.55
CA ALA A 21 22.46 0.65 7.57
C ALA A 21 22.92 0.16 8.95
N SER A 22 22.54 -1.05 9.36
CA SER A 22 22.94 -1.62 10.64
C SER A 22 24.47 -1.71 10.76
N TYR A 23 25.15 -2.17 9.70
CA TYR A 23 26.60 -2.24 9.65
C TYR A 23 27.26 -0.86 9.74
N LEU A 24 26.71 0.15 9.04
CA LEU A 24 27.26 1.52 9.07
C LEU A 24 27.07 2.22 10.42
N PHE A 25 25.96 1.99 11.12
CA PHE A 25 25.66 2.66 12.39
C PHE A 25 26.24 1.95 13.60
N ASN A 26 26.20 0.62 13.66
CA ASN A 26 26.60 -0.16 14.82
C ASN A 26 27.94 -0.87 14.64
N GLY A 27 28.47 -0.98 13.42
CA GLY A 27 29.70 -1.73 13.13
C GLY A 27 29.56 -3.25 13.24
N GLU A 28 28.40 -3.74 13.67
CA GLU A 28 28.10 -5.15 13.92
C GLU A 28 26.81 -5.58 13.23
N PHE A 29 26.71 -6.87 12.93
CA PHE A 29 25.49 -7.48 12.38
C PHE A 29 24.56 -7.91 13.50
N ASP A 30 23.87 -6.95 14.10
CA ASP A 30 22.81 -7.23 15.08
C ASP A 30 21.49 -7.55 14.36
N THR A 31 21.10 -8.83 14.40
CA THR A 31 19.86 -9.33 13.78
C THR A 31 18.60 -8.81 14.47
N SER A 32 18.66 -8.53 15.77
CA SER A 32 17.51 -8.03 16.54
C SER A 32 17.19 -6.59 16.15
N ILE A 33 18.22 -5.75 15.99
CA ILE A 33 18.07 -4.37 15.50
C ILE A 33 17.50 -4.37 14.07
N ILE A 34 18.02 -5.22 13.18
CA ILE A 34 17.51 -5.37 11.81
C ILE A 34 16.05 -5.83 11.82
N GLY A 35 15.70 -6.78 12.67
CA GLY A 35 14.33 -7.26 12.87
C GLY A 35 13.39 -6.12 13.28
N MET A 36 13.76 -5.36 14.32
CA MET A 36 12.97 -4.24 14.83
C MET A 36 12.74 -3.15 13.78
N TRP A 37 13.78 -2.71 13.08
CA TRP A 37 13.64 -1.73 12.01
C TRP A 37 12.86 -2.28 10.81
N GLY A 38 12.98 -3.57 10.52
CA GLY A 38 12.16 -4.23 9.51
C GLY A 38 10.68 -4.27 9.88
N LEU A 39 10.31 -4.46 11.16
CA LEU A 39 8.91 -4.35 11.60
C LEU A 39 8.33 -2.96 11.34
N ILE A 40 9.09 -1.91 11.70
CA ILE A 40 8.69 -0.52 11.48
C ILE A 40 8.53 -0.25 9.97
N LEU A 41 9.49 -0.70 9.16
CA LEU A 41 9.47 -0.51 7.71
C LEU A 41 8.30 -1.24 7.05
N GLY A 42 8.02 -2.48 7.45
CA GLY A 42 6.88 -3.26 6.97
C GLY A 42 5.54 -2.60 7.34
N LEU A 43 5.41 -2.05 8.55
CA LEU A 43 4.25 -1.27 8.96
C LEU A 43 4.07 -0.01 8.09
N LEU A 44 5.15 0.73 7.84
CA LEU A 44 5.12 1.93 6.99
C LEU A 44 4.69 1.59 5.55
N MET A 45 5.14 0.45 5.01
CA MET A 45 4.68 -0.03 3.70
C MET A 45 3.19 -0.34 3.68
N LEU A 46 2.64 -0.93 4.74
CA LEU A 46 1.20 -1.18 4.84
C LEU A 46 0.40 0.12 4.95
N ILE A 47 0.89 1.09 5.72
CA ILE A 47 0.25 2.40 5.84
C ILE A 47 0.26 3.13 4.49
N ALA A 48 1.39 3.09 3.77
CA ALA A 48 1.50 3.68 2.44
C ALA A 48 0.62 2.96 1.40
N ALA A 49 0.37 1.67 1.57
CA ALA A 49 -0.56 0.91 0.75
C ALA A 49 -2.02 1.31 1.01
N LEU A 50 -2.37 1.90 2.16
CA LEU A 50 -3.74 2.32 2.42
C LEU A 50 -4.06 3.63 1.68
N PRO A 51 -5.28 3.79 1.13
CA PRO A 51 -5.71 5.05 0.54
C PRO A 51 -6.05 6.04 1.66
N LEU A 52 -5.03 6.55 2.34
CA LEU A 52 -5.15 7.43 3.51
C LEU A 52 -6.00 8.67 3.21
N HIS A 53 -5.93 9.18 1.98
CA HIS A 53 -6.78 10.28 1.52
C HIS A 53 -8.28 9.95 1.67
N LYS A 54 -8.72 8.72 1.36
CA LYS A 54 -10.13 8.33 1.54
C LYS A 54 -10.51 8.22 3.01
N ILE A 55 -9.57 7.81 3.86
CA ILE A 55 -9.82 7.66 5.31
C ILE A 55 -9.99 9.05 5.95
N VAL A 56 -9.14 10.02 5.58
CA VAL A 56 -9.20 11.40 6.10
C VAL A 56 -10.43 12.15 5.57
N PHE A 57 -10.72 12.07 4.27
CA PHE A 57 -11.85 12.82 3.68
C PHE A 57 -13.23 12.23 4.02
N PHE A 58 -13.33 10.90 4.15
CA PHE A 58 -14.62 10.25 4.41
C PHE A 58 -14.81 9.76 5.85
N GLY A 59 -13.88 10.09 6.78
CA GLY A 59 -14.05 9.85 8.22
C GLY A 59 -14.46 8.41 8.58
N GLY A 60 -13.84 7.41 7.94
CA GLY A 60 -14.17 5.99 8.15
C GLY A 60 -15.36 5.46 7.33
N ARG A 61 -16.15 6.32 6.67
CA ARG A 61 -17.20 5.89 5.72
C ARG A 61 -16.65 5.46 4.37
N GLY A 62 -15.40 5.79 4.03
CA GLY A 62 -14.77 5.41 2.76
C GLY A 62 -14.50 3.91 2.56
N ILE A 63 -14.70 3.09 3.60
CA ILE A 63 -14.59 1.62 3.54
C ILE A 63 -15.90 1.00 3.01
N MET A 64 -17.03 1.67 3.23
CA MET A 64 -18.30 1.32 2.61
C MET A 64 -18.48 2.21 1.38
N GLY A 65 -18.55 1.58 0.20
CA GLY A 65 -18.73 2.28 -1.07
C GLY A 65 -19.75 3.41 -0.93
N VAL A 66 -19.36 4.60 -1.38
CA VAL A 66 -20.16 5.84 -1.33
C VAL A 66 -21.43 5.62 -2.15
N GLN A 67 -22.45 5.04 -1.55
CA GLN A 67 -23.82 5.09 -2.04
C GLN A 67 -24.37 6.45 -1.62
N SER A 68 -23.92 7.52 -2.28
CA SER A 68 -24.72 8.73 -2.31
C SER A 68 -25.92 8.44 -3.21
N PRO A 69 -27.16 8.54 -2.72
CA PRO A 69 -28.32 8.58 -3.60
C PRO A 69 -28.35 9.96 -4.26
N GLU A 70 -27.47 10.17 -5.24
CA GLU A 70 -27.68 11.27 -6.19
C GLU A 70 -28.85 10.83 -7.07
N ILE A 71 -29.98 11.50 -6.90
CA ILE A 71 -31.11 11.46 -7.84
C ILE A 71 -31.04 12.77 -8.62
N PRO A 72 -30.33 12.86 -9.76
CA PRO A 72 -30.50 13.96 -10.69
C PRO A 72 -31.80 13.72 -11.47
N GLY A 73 -32.56 14.79 -11.70
CA GLY A 73 -33.87 14.71 -12.38
C GLY A 73 -33.84 14.35 -13.86
N ASP A 74 -32.67 14.06 -14.45
CA ASP A 74 -32.50 13.71 -15.86
C ASP A 74 -31.62 12.44 -15.99
N GLU A 75 -32.23 11.35 -16.43
CA GLU A 75 -31.63 10.04 -16.62
C GLU A 75 -30.49 10.06 -17.65
N HIS A 76 -30.58 10.93 -18.66
CA HIS A 76 -29.57 11.06 -19.69
C HIS A 76 -28.32 11.77 -19.18
N LEU A 77 -28.52 12.82 -18.37
CA LEU A 77 -27.43 13.55 -17.72
C LEU A 77 -26.75 12.68 -16.65
N HIS A 78 -27.54 11.91 -15.88
CA HIS A 78 -27.03 10.94 -14.92
C HIS A 78 -26.14 9.90 -15.58
N ASN A 79 -26.59 9.29 -16.68
CA ASN A 79 -25.81 8.26 -17.36
C ASN A 79 -24.50 8.82 -17.96
N LYS A 80 -24.53 10.09 -18.43
CA LYS A 80 -23.32 10.75 -18.92
C LYS A 80 -22.32 11.00 -17.78
N ILE A 81 -22.77 11.57 -16.66
CA ILE A 81 -21.94 11.85 -15.47
C ILE A 81 -21.39 10.53 -14.91
N HIS A 82 -22.23 9.51 -14.77
CA HIS A 82 -21.84 8.19 -14.27
C HIS A 82 -20.77 7.54 -15.16
N LYS A 83 -20.91 7.58 -16.49
CA LYS A 83 -19.89 7.04 -17.41
C LYS A 83 -18.57 7.79 -17.35
N SER A 84 -18.58 9.11 -17.23
CA SER A 84 -17.35 9.90 -17.06
C SER A 84 -16.67 9.59 -15.73
N TYR A 85 -17.44 9.54 -14.64
CA TYR A 85 -16.92 9.19 -13.32
C TYR A 85 -16.36 7.76 -13.32
N GLU A 86 -17.09 6.79 -13.88
CA GLU A 86 -16.65 5.40 -13.97
C GLU A 86 -15.37 5.26 -14.80
N LYS A 87 -15.19 6.08 -15.85
CA LYS A 87 -13.99 6.08 -16.69
C LYS A 87 -12.77 6.64 -15.95
N GLU A 88 -12.91 7.80 -15.30
CA GLU A 88 -11.83 8.41 -14.50
C GLU A 88 -11.47 7.53 -13.30
N HIS A 89 -12.47 6.98 -12.60
CA HIS A 89 -12.23 6.07 -11.49
C HIS A 89 -11.58 4.76 -11.95
N LYS A 90 -11.97 4.20 -13.11
CA LYS A 90 -11.34 2.98 -13.64
C LYS A 90 -9.87 3.20 -13.98
N GLU A 91 -9.52 4.34 -14.59
CA GLU A 91 -8.13 4.67 -14.93
C GLU A 91 -7.28 4.82 -13.66
N GLU A 92 -7.74 5.57 -12.66
CA GLU A 92 -7.04 5.74 -11.38
C GLU A 92 -6.90 4.43 -10.59
N ILE A 93 -7.98 3.63 -10.56
CA ILE A 93 -8.00 2.31 -9.93
C ILE A 93 -7.03 1.36 -10.62
N SER A 94 -6.93 1.40 -11.95
CA SER A 94 -6.08 0.49 -12.72
C SER A 94 -4.59 0.70 -12.46
N ILE A 95 -4.16 1.92 -12.14
CA ILE A 95 -2.76 2.27 -11.88
C ILE A 95 -2.42 2.11 -10.40
N ASN A 96 -3.30 2.56 -9.49
CA ASN A 96 -3.00 2.59 -8.06
C ASN A 96 -3.19 1.23 -7.36
N ARG A 97 -4.21 0.43 -7.75
CA ARG A 97 -4.42 -0.90 -7.17
C ARG A 97 -3.23 -1.87 -7.34
N PRO A 98 -2.61 -2.03 -8.52
CA PRO A 98 -1.50 -2.98 -8.66
C PRO A 98 -0.30 -2.59 -7.80
N LEU A 99 -0.05 -1.30 -7.61
CA LEU A 99 1.05 -0.82 -6.76
C LEU A 99 0.73 -1.01 -5.27
N GLN A 100 -0.52 -0.75 -4.87
CA GLN A 100 -1.04 -1.05 -3.53
C GLN A 100 -0.94 -2.55 -3.19
N ASP A 101 -1.30 -3.43 -4.13
CA ASP A 101 -1.16 -4.89 -3.95
C ASP A 101 0.30 -5.30 -3.75
N VAL A 102 1.22 -4.72 -4.53
CA VAL A 102 2.65 -5.01 -4.46
C VAL A 102 3.25 -4.56 -3.13
N LEU A 103 2.91 -3.34 -2.68
CA LEU A 103 3.42 -2.74 -1.46
C LEU A 103 2.87 -3.44 -0.22
N SER A 104 1.59 -3.81 -0.23
CA SER A 104 0.97 -4.56 0.86
C SER A 104 1.54 -5.97 0.99
N LEU A 105 1.74 -6.67 -0.13
CA LEU A 105 2.36 -8.00 -0.14
C LEU A 105 3.82 -7.94 0.34
N ALA A 106 4.58 -6.93 -0.09
CA ALA A 106 5.95 -6.71 0.38
C ALA A 106 5.98 -6.41 1.88
N GLY A 107 5.11 -5.51 2.36
CA GLY A 107 5.00 -5.15 3.77
C GLY A 107 4.67 -6.33 4.67
N ILE A 108 3.71 -7.18 4.29
CA ILE A 108 3.36 -8.40 5.05
C ILE A 108 4.55 -9.35 5.12
N ILE A 109 5.26 -9.57 4.01
CA ILE A 109 6.42 -10.48 3.98
C ILE A 109 7.55 -9.95 4.86
N ILE A 110 7.83 -8.65 4.81
CA ILE A 110 8.85 -8.02 5.66
C ILE A 110 8.48 -8.19 7.13
N ILE A 111 7.22 -7.96 7.51
CA ILE A 111 6.77 -8.17 8.89
C ILE A 111 6.98 -9.62 9.32
N LEU A 112 6.58 -10.58 8.49
CA LEU A 112 6.73 -12.01 8.79
C LEU A 112 8.19 -12.38 9.01
N ILE A 113 9.10 -11.98 8.11
CA ILE A 113 10.53 -12.27 8.24
C ILE A 113 11.09 -11.59 9.49
N SER A 114 10.76 -10.31 9.71
CA SER A 114 11.22 -9.56 10.87
C SER A 114 10.75 -10.13 12.20
N LEU A 115 9.54 -10.70 12.29
CA LEU A 115 9.05 -11.39 13.49
C LEU A 115 9.89 -12.62 13.85
N PHE A 116 10.55 -13.27 12.89
CA PHE A 116 11.47 -14.37 13.16
C PHE A 116 12.88 -13.91 13.54
N MET A 117 13.22 -12.64 13.33
CA MET A 117 14.54 -12.07 13.60
C MET A 117 14.64 -11.33 14.95
N VAL A 118 13.51 -10.85 15.46
CA VAL A 118 13.37 -10.23 16.81
C VAL A 118 13.22 -11.32 17.86
#